data_AF-A0A960BHQ0-F1
#
_entry.id   AF-A0A960BHQ0-F1
#
_cell.length_a   1.000
_cell.length_b   1.000
_cell.length_c   1.000
_cell.angle_alpha   90.00
_cell.angle_beta   90.00
_cell.angle_gamma   90.00
#
_symmetry.space_group_name_H-M   'P 1'
#
loop_
_entity.id
_entity.type
_entity.pdbx_description
1 polymer ?
#
loop_
_entity_poly.entity_id
_entity_poly.type
_entity_poly.pdbx_seq_one_letter_code
_entity_poly.pdbx_strand_id
1 'polypeptide(L)'
;MGVEERPWVEITSRAQWRAWLKANHARETGVWVVTYKKHCGDRHVRWPDVVQECLCFGWIDSQTKRVDDERVRVLATPRKPGSIWSAVNKKHIAELGAKGLITPAGQALIDAAIADGSWTFLDDIDALVVPEDLARALADAEATSR
;
A
#
# COMPACT_ATOMS: atom_id res chain seq x y z
N MET A 1 8.69 -18.39 8.08
CA MET A 1 8.18 -18.52 6.70
C MET A 1 8.86 -17.48 5.85
N GLY A 2 9.61 -17.90 4.85
CA GLY A 2 10.21 -17.00 3.87
C GLY A 2 9.13 -16.28 3.06
N VAL A 3 9.45 -15.14 2.46
CA VAL A 3 8.50 -14.36 1.64
C VAL A 3 7.92 -15.20 0.50
N GLU A 4 8.69 -16.14 -0.07
CA GLU A 4 8.23 -17.01 -1.16
C GLU A 4 7.26 -18.12 -0.72
N GLU A 5 7.35 -18.56 0.53
CA GLU A 5 6.56 -19.69 1.07
C GLU A 5 5.15 -19.28 1.49
N ARG A 6 4.83 -17.99 1.41
CA ARG A 6 3.52 -17.45 1.79
C ARG A 6 2.42 -18.03 0.88
N PRO A 7 1.22 -18.29 1.43
CA PRO A 7 0.13 -18.87 0.65
C PRO A 7 -0.34 -17.90 -0.45
N TRP A 8 -0.88 -18.48 -1.51
CA TRP A 8 -1.39 -17.73 -2.66
C TRP A 8 -2.92 -17.65 -2.57
N VAL A 9 -3.46 -16.48 -2.90
CA VAL A 9 -4.90 -16.26 -3.07
C VAL A 9 -5.13 -15.69 -4.46
N GLU A 10 -5.78 -16.45 -5.33
CA GLU A 10 -6.15 -15.98 -6.66
C GLU A 10 -7.47 -15.22 -6.61
N ILE A 11 -7.51 -14.05 -7.23
CA ILE A 11 -8.68 -13.18 -7.30
C ILE A 11 -8.95 -12.74 -8.75
N THR A 12 -10.23 -12.69 -9.09
CA THR A 12 -10.73 -12.15 -10.37
C THR A 12 -11.64 -10.93 -10.17
N SER A 13 -11.92 -10.53 -8.92
CA SER A 13 -12.67 -9.31 -8.63
C SER A 13 -12.25 -8.66 -7.31
N ARG A 14 -12.51 -7.35 -7.21
CA ARG A 14 -12.38 -6.59 -5.96
C ARG A 14 -13.20 -7.19 -4.82
N ALA A 15 -14.40 -7.69 -5.12
CA ALA A 15 -15.30 -8.28 -4.12
C ALA A 15 -14.72 -9.57 -3.51
N GLN A 16 -14.11 -10.44 -4.32
CA GLN A 16 -13.42 -11.63 -3.82
C GLN A 16 -12.26 -11.26 -2.91
N TRP A 17 -11.49 -10.22 -3.26
CA TRP A 17 -10.40 -9.76 -2.41
C TRP A 17 -10.88 -9.24 -1.06
N ARG A 18 -11.91 -8.39 -1.06
CA ARG A 18 -12.56 -7.91 0.17
C ARG A 18 -13.09 -9.06 1.03
N ALA A 19 -13.72 -10.06 0.41
CA ALA A 19 -14.25 -11.23 1.12
C ALA A 19 -13.13 -12.04 1.79
N TRP A 20 -12.02 -12.24 1.09
CA TRP A 20 -10.85 -12.92 1.64
C TRP A 20 -10.26 -12.15 2.84
N LEU A 21 -10.06 -10.83 2.70
CA LEU A 21 -9.57 -9.99 3.80
C LEU A 21 -10.51 -10.03 5.01
N LYS A 22 -11.83 -9.94 4.79
CA LYS A 22 -12.82 -10.03 5.86
C LYS A 22 -12.68 -11.31 6.69
N ALA A 23 -12.39 -12.44 6.06
CA ALA A 23 -12.24 -13.72 6.75
C ALA A 23 -10.85 -13.91 7.40
N ASN A 24 -9.80 -13.26 6.88
CA ASN A 24 -8.42 -13.66 7.16
C ASN A 24 -7.51 -12.55 7.71
N HIS A 25 -7.88 -11.26 7.61
CA HIS A 25 -6.99 -10.13 7.90
C HIS A 25 -6.36 -10.14 9.31
N ALA A 26 -7.04 -10.73 10.29
CA ALA A 26 -6.58 -10.82 11.68
C ALA A 26 -5.80 -12.12 11.99
N ARG A 27 -5.81 -13.10 11.08
CA ARG A 27 -5.23 -14.44 11.28
C ARG A 27 -3.97 -14.65 10.45
N GLU A 28 -3.96 -14.09 9.24
CA GLU A 28 -2.87 -14.27 8.30
C GLU A 28 -1.80 -13.18 8.46
N THR A 29 -0.54 -13.57 8.32
CA THR A 29 0.60 -12.64 8.44
C THR A 29 1.04 -12.08 7.08
N GLY A 30 0.32 -12.43 6.01
CA GLY A 30 0.53 -11.94 4.65
C GLY A 30 0.56 -13.04 3.60
N VAL A 31 0.13 -12.69 2.39
CA VAL A 31 -0.18 -13.61 1.28
C VAL A 31 0.28 -13.06 -0.06
N TRP A 32 0.45 -13.94 -1.03
CA TRP A 32 0.57 -13.55 -2.43
C TRP A 32 -0.82 -13.48 -3.06
N VAL A 33 -1.29 -12.27 -3.35
CA VAL A 33 -2.52 -12.06 -4.10
C VAL A 33 -2.21 -12.21 -5.58
N VAL A 34 -2.72 -13.27 -6.20
CA VAL A 34 -2.57 -13.56 -7.63
C VAL A 34 -3.74 -12.92 -8.37
N THR A 35 -3.45 -12.13 -9.40
CA THR A 35 -4.46 -11.56 -10.28
C THR A 35 -3.97 -11.58 -11.72
N TYR A 36 -4.87 -11.23 -12.64
CA TYR A 36 -4.63 -11.28 -14.06
C TYR A 36 -4.14 -9.94 -14.60
N LYS A 37 -3.36 -9.97 -15.68
CA LYS A 37 -2.91 -8.78 -16.41
C LYS A 37 -4.07 -8.16 -17.17
N LYS A 38 -3.92 -6.88 -17.53
CA LYS A 38 -4.96 -6.07 -18.18
C LYS A 38 -5.54 -6.71 -19.47
N HIS A 39 -4.74 -7.46 -20.23
CA HIS A 39 -5.20 -8.09 -21.47
C HIS A 39 -6.13 -9.31 -21.23
N CYS A 40 -6.23 -9.82 -20.00
CA CYS A 40 -7.09 -10.94 -19.65
C CYS A 40 -8.56 -10.54 -19.38
N GLY A 41 -8.95 -9.31 -19.73
CA GLY A 41 -10.32 -8.82 -19.68
C GLY A 41 -10.91 -8.84 -18.27
N ASP A 42 -12.10 -9.42 -18.13
CA ASP A 42 -12.91 -9.38 -16.91
C ASP A 42 -12.26 -10.06 -15.69
N ARG A 43 -11.20 -10.85 -15.90
CA ARG A 43 -10.41 -11.44 -14.82
C ARG A 43 -9.43 -10.45 -14.18
N HIS A 44 -9.13 -9.34 -14.85
CA HIS A 44 -8.17 -8.34 -14.39
C HIS A 44 -8.74 -7.53 -13.21
N VAL A 45 -8.12 -7.68 -12.03
CA VAL A 45 -8.35 -6.78 -10.91
C VAL A 45 -7.38 -5.62 -11.01
N ARG A 46 -7.90 -4.38 -11.01
CA ARG A 46 -7.05 -3.19 -11.10
C ARG A 46 -6.22 -3.06 -9.84
N TRP A 47 -4.98 -2.64 -10.00
CA TRP A 47 -4.06 -2.45 -8.87
C TRP A 47 -4.64 -1.57 -7.75
N PRO A 48 -5.23 -0.39 -8.04
CA PRO A 48 -5.80 0.44 -6.98
C PRO A 48 -6.93 -0.25 -6.21
N ASP A 49 -7.67 -1.17 -6.82
CA ASP A 49 -8.71 -1.92 -6.12
C ASP A 49 -8.09 -2.89 -5.10
N VAL A 50 -6.94 -3.51 -5.41
CA VAL A 50 -6.21 -4.37 -4.47
C VAL A 50 -5.69 -3.54 -3.29
N VAL A 51 -5.03 -2.41 -3.58
CA VAL A 51 -4.47 -1.50 -2.56
C VAL A 51 -5.55 -0.92 -1.67
N GLN A 52 -6.65 -0.44 -2.24
CA GLN A 52 -7.76 0.14 -1.48
C GLN A 52 -8.37 -0.85 -0.49
N GLU A 53 -8.58 -2.11 -0.90
CA GLU A 53 -9.05 -3.12 0.02
C GLU A 53 -7.98 -3.46 1.07
N CYS A 54 -6.69 -3.50 0.73
CA CYS A 54 -5.65 -3.62 1.75
C CYS A 54 -5.78 -2.52 2.83
N LEU A 55 -5.90 -1.25 2.41
CA LEU A 55 -6.03 -0.11 3.31
C LEU A 55 -7.28 -0.23 4.21
N CYS A 56 -8.42 -0.67 3.66
CA CYS A 56 -9.65 -0.89 4.42
C CYS A 56 -9.46 -1.81 5.64
N PHE A 57 -8.54 -2.77 5.57
CA PHE A 57 -8.33 -3.79 6.60
C PHE A 57 -7.00 -3.61 7.38
N GLY A 58 -6.29 -2.49 7.19
CA GLY A 58 -5.00 -2.25 7.85
C GLY A 58 -3.84 -3.05 7.25
N TRP A 59 -3.95 -3.39 5.96
CA TRP A 59 -2.94 -4.11 5.19
C TRP A 59 -2.27 -3.17 4.16
N ILE A 60 -1.18 -3.63 3.57
CA ILE A 60 -0.45 -2.93 2.50
C ILE A 60 0.07 -3.92 1.47
N ASP A 61 0.13 -3.50 0.21
CA ASP A 61 0.87 -4.19 -0.85
C ASP A 61 2.37 -3.82 -0.81
N SER A 62 3.20 -4.64 -1.46
CA SER A 62 4.64 -4.34 -1.57
C SER A 62 5.20 -4.90 -2.88
N GLN A 63 5.83 -6.06 -2.81
CA GLN A 63 6.55 -6.66 -3.92
C GLN A 63 5.58 -7.23 -4.94
N THR A 64 5.91 -7.07 -6.23
CA THR A 64 5.15 -7.62 -7.34
C THR A 64 6.03 -8.61 -8.10
N LYS A 65 5.45 -9.72 -8.56
CA LYS A 65 6.16 -10.74 -9.33
C LYS A 65 5.30 -11.26 -10.47
N ARG A 66 5.94 -11.61 -11.58
CA ARG A 66 5.30 -12.38 -12.65
C ARG A 66 5.04 -13.80 -12.16
N VAL A 67 3.86 -14.32 -12.49
CA VAL A 67 3.54 -15.75 -12.34
C VAL A 67 3.73 -16.43 -13.70
N ASP A 68 3.07 -15.90 -14.73
CA ASP A 68 3.17 -16.40 -16.11
C ASP A 68 2.81 -15.29 -17.13
N ASP A 69 2.35 -15.66 -18.32
CA ASP A 69 1.95 -14.74 -19.39
C ASP A 69 0.68 -13.96 -19.07
N GLU A 70 -0.25 -14.55 -18.31
CA GLU A 70 -1.55 -13.96 -17.98
C GLU A 70 -1.59 -13.39 -16.57
N ARG A 71 -0.76 -13.89 -15.64
CA ARG A 71 -0.90 -13.63 -14.21
C ARG A 71 0.30 -12.92 -13.59
N VAL A 72 -0.01 -12.12 -12.59
CA VAL A 72 0.93 -11.45 -11.69
C VAL A 72 0.52 -11.73 -10.25
N ARG A 73 1.47 -11.65 -9.33
CA ARG A 73 1.20 -11.72 -7.90
C ARG A 73 1.75 -10.52 -7.17
N VAL A 74 1.04 -10.08 -6.15
CA VAL A 74 1.43 -9.00 -5.25
C VAL A 74 1.46 -9.49 -3.82
N LEU A 75 2.52 -9.17 -3.11
CA LEU A 75 2.62 -9.47 -1.69
C LEU A 75 1.78 -8.46 -0.92
N ALA A 76 0.74 -8.96 -0.24
CA ALA A 76 -0.08 -8.18 0.69
C ALA A 76 0.20 -8.64 2.12
N THR A 77 0.46 -7.71 3.03
CA THR A 77 0.79 -8.00 4.44
C THR A 77 0.06 -7.03 5.38
N PRO A 78 -0.24 -7.42 6.63
CA PRO A 78 -0.63 -6.46 7.66
C PRO A 78 0.40 -5.33 7.77
N ARG A 79 -0.07 -4.09 7.92
CA ARG A 79 0.83 -2.98 8.20
C ARG A 79 1.45 -3.14 9.59
N LYS A 80 2.73 -2.80 9.70
CA LYS A 80 3.42 -2.76 10.98
C LYS A 80 3.11 -1.42 11.69
N PRO A 81 3.02 -1.40 13.02
CA PRO A 81 3.01 -0.15 13.80
C PRO A 81 4.20 0.74 13.42
N GLY A 82 4.00 2.07 13.41
CA GLY A 82 5.03 3.04 12.99
C GLY A 82 5.37 3.05 11.50
N SER A 83 4.63 2.32 10.66
CA SER A 83 4.84 2.39 9.20
C SER A 83 4.37 3.72 8.63
N ILE A 84 5.22 4.34 7.81
CA ILE A 84 4.93 5.64 7.17
C ILE A 84 3.83 5.56 6.11
N TRP A 85 3.20 6.70 5.81
CA TRP A 85 2.05 6.80 4.91
C TRP A 85 2.28 7.81 3.79
N SER A 86 2.25 7.34 2.55
CA SER A 86 2.36 8.19 1.36
C SER A 86 1.08 9.00 1.12
N ALA A 87 1.22 10.14 0.44
CA ALA A 87 0.09 10.98 -0.01
C ALA A 87 -0.96 10.19 -0.80
N VAL A 88 -0.54 9.25 -1.65
CA VAL A 88 -1.46 8.39 -2.44
C VAL A 88 -2.32 7.51 -1.53
N ASN A 89 -1.73 6.88 -0.51
CA ASN A 89 -2.49 6.07 0.44
C ASN A 89 -3.42 6.93 1.28
N LYS A 90 -2.98 8.11 1.73
CA LYS A 90 -3.82 9.08 2.46
C LYS A 90 -5.03 9.52 1.63
N LYS A 91 -4.83 9.78 0.33
CA LYS A 91 -5.92 10.08 -0.61
C LYS A 91 -6.92 8.93 -0.70
N HIS A 92 -6.45 7.70 -0.90
CA HIS A 92 -7.34 6.54 -0.94
C HIS A 92 -8.11 6.34 0.38
N ILE A 93 -7.47 6.53 1.53
CA ILE A 93 -8.13 6.44 2.84
C ILE A 93 -9.24 7.48 2.97
N ALA A 94 -9.00 8.72 2.55
CA ALA A 94 -10.03 9.75 2.55
C ALA A 94 -11.23 9.38 1.67
N GLU A 95 -10.98 8.90 0.45
CA GLU A 95 -12.03 8.44 -0.47
C GLU A 95 -12.82 7.24 0.07
N LEU A 96 -12.14 6.29 0.72
CA LEU A 96 -12.75 5.10 1.31
C LEU A 96 -13.51 5.43 2.60
N GLY A 97 -13.00 6.35 3.41
CA GLY A 97 -13.64 6.85 4.62
C GLY A 97 -14.95 7.57 4.30
N ALA A 98 -14.96 8.43 3.27
CA ALA A 98 -16.18 9.09 2.79
C ALA A 98 -17.27 8.10 2.34
N LYS A 99 -16.88 6.88 1.94
CA LYS A 99 -17.79 5.80 1.53
C LYS A 99 -18.13 4.83 2.67
N GLY A 100 -17.61 5.02 3.87
CA GLY A 100 -17.80 4.10 5.00
C GLY A 100 -17.20 2.70 4.78
N LEU A 101 -16.17 2.58 3.93
CA LEU A 101 -15.59 1.28 3.56
C LEU A 101 -14.44 0.84 4.46
N ILE A 102 -13.82 1.78 5.18
CA ILE A 102 -12.77 1.50 6.17
C ILE A 102 -13.36 0.66 7.31
N THR A 103 -12.68 -0.43 7.64
CA THR A 103 -13.08 -1.31 8.76
C THR A 103 -12.46 -0.84 10.07
N PRO A 104 -12.94 -1.30 11.24
CA PRO A 104 -12.32 -0.99 12.52
C PRO A 104 -10.82 -1.32 12.58
N ALA A 105 -10.39 -2.40 11.93
CA ALA A 105 -8.97 -2.79 11.86
C ALA A 105 -8.12 -1.77 11.09
N GLY A 106 -8.64 -1.27 9.96
CA GLY A 106 -7.99 -0.21 9.19
C GLY A 106 -7.95 1.11 9.96
N GLN A 107 -9.08 1.48 10.59
CA GLN A 107 -9.17 2.71 11.37
C GLN A 107 -8.19 2.72 12.55
N ALA A 108 -8.06 1.61 13.28
CA ALA A 108 -7.15 1.51 14.41
C ALA A 108 -5.69 1.80 14.03
N LEU A 109 -5.25 1.41 12.82
CA LEU A 109 -3.89 1.73 12.35
C LEU A 109 -3.74 3.16 11.86
N ILE A 110 -4.80 3.75 11.31
CA ILE A 110 -4.82 5.18 10.96
C ILE A 110 -4.69 6.02 12.23
N ASP A 111 -5.49 5.71 13.25
CA ASP A 111 -5.47 6.41 14.53
C ASP A 111 -4.09 6.27 15.22
N ALA A 112 -3.51 5.07 15.22
CA ALA A 112 -2.17 4.83 15.73
C ALA A 112 -1.10 5.65 14.98
N ALA A 113 -1.20 5.72 13.64
CA ALA A 113 -0.27 6.47 12.82
C ALA A 113 -0.35 8.00 13.02
N ILE A 114 -1.56 8.49 13.31
CA ILE A 114 -1.77 9.89 13.68
C ILE A 114 -1.14 10.15 15.06
N ALA A 115 -1.37 9.25 16.02
CA ALA A 115 -0.85 9.38 17.38
C ALA A 115 0.68 9.30 17.46
N ASP A 116 1.32 8.46 16.63
CA ASP A 116 2.77 8.27 16.62
C ASP A 116 3.52 9.19 15.63
N GLY A 117 2.80 10.01 14.85
CA GLY A 117 3.36 10.96 13.89
C GLY A 117 3.80 10.35 12.54
N SER A 118 3.71 9.03 12.36
CA SER A 118 4.05 8.38 11.08
C SER A 118 3.11 8.76 9.94
N TRP A 119 1.92 9.28 10.25
CA TRP A 119 0.95 9.79 9.26
C TRP A 119 1.48 10.99 8.44
N THR A 120 2.15 11.94 9.11
CA THR A 120 2.64 13.19 8.50
C THR A 120 4.13 13.14 8.14
N PHE A 121 4.83 12.06 8.50
CA PHE A 121 6.28 11.92 8.31
C PHE A 121 6.75 12.19 6.87
N LEU A 122 5.96 11.82 5.86
CA LEU A 122 6.30 12.01 4.45
C LEU A 122 5.77 13.31 3.84
N ASP A 123 5.10 14.18 4.58
CA ASP A 123 4.38 15.34 4.00
C ASP A 123 5.30 16.29 3.22
N ASP A 124 6.43 16.68 3.81
CA ASP A 124 7.40 17.58 3.15
C ASP A 124 8.05 16.92 1.93
N ILE A 125 8.35 15.61 2.03
CA ILE A 125 8.92 14.82 0.94
C ILE A 125 7.92 14.72 -0.22
N ASP A 126 6.66 14.38 0.08
CA ASP A 126 5.58 14.28 -0.90
C ASP A 126 5.25 15.66 -1.52
N ALA A 127 5.46 16.74 -0.78
CA ALA A 127 5.32 18.12 -1.24
C ALA A 127 6.56 18.68 -1.97
N LEU A 128 7.62 17.87 -2.10
CA LEU A 128 8.90 18.25 -2.72
C LEU A 128 9.53 19.49 -2.08
N VAL A 129 9.34 19.68 -0.77
CA VAL A 129 10.01 20.73 -0.01
C VAL A 129 11.50 20.39 0.04
N VAL A 130 12.33 21.30 -0.45
CA VAL A 130 13.78 21.17 -0.40
C VAL A 130 14.26 21.69 0.96
N PRO A 131 14.92 20.85 1.79
CA PRO A 131 15.52 21.30 3.03
C PRO A 131 16.57 22.40 2.81
N GLU A 132 16.64 23.38 3.70
CA GLU A 132 17.54 24.53 3.56
C GLU A 132 19.01 24.11 3.53
N ASP A 133 19.38 23.11 4.34
CA ASP A 133 20.72 22.55 4.36
C ASP A 133 21.09 21.87 3.03
N LEU A 134 20.17 21.13 2.42
CA LEU A 134 20.34 20.55 1.10
C LEU A 134 20.48 21.62 0.02
N ALA A 135 19.63 22.65 0.03
CA ALA A 135 19.68 23.75 -0.92
C ALA A 135 21.04 24.48 -0.87
N ARG A 136 21.54 24.74 0.35
CA ARG A 136 22.85 25.36 0.58
C ARG A 136 23.99 24.46 0.08
N ALA A 137 23.98 23.17 0.40
CA ALA A 137 25.01 22.24 -0.04
C ALA A 137 25.11 22.13 -1.58
N LEU A 138 23.97 22.16 -2.28
CA LEU A 138 23.94 22.17 -3.75
C LEU A 138 24.51 23.46 -4.32
N ALA A 139 24.16 24.62 -3.76
CA ALA A 139 24.70 25.92 -4.20
C ALA A 139 26.23 26.01 -4.02
N ASP A 140 26.74 25.53 -2.88
CA ASP A 140 28.19 25.51 -2.60
C ASP A 140 28.95 24.57 -3.56
N ALA A 141 28.35 23.42 -3.91
CA ALA A 141 28.93 22.48 -4.86
C ALA A 141 28.96 23.05 -6.30
N GLU A 142 27.90 23.75 -6.73
CA GLU A 142 27.87 24.44 -8.03
C GLU A 142 28.91 25.55 -8.12
N ALA A 143 29.15 26.28 -7.02
CA ALA A 143 30.17 27.32 -6.95
C ALA A 143 31.60 26.77 -7.03
N THR A 144 31.83 25.54 -6.56
CA THR A 144 33.15 24.89 -6.55
C THR A 144 33.50 24.19 -7.88
N SER A 145 32.50 23.91 -8.71
CA SER A 145 32.66 23.23 -10.00
C SER A 145 32.84 24.19 -11.20
N ARG A 146 32.95 25.51 -10.94
CA ARG A 146 33.22 26.56 -11.94
C ARG A 146 34.63 27.10 -11.78
#